data_AF-A0A1S8X456-F1
#
_entry.id   AF-A0A1S8X456-F1
#
_cell.length_a   1.000
_cell.length_b   1.000
_cell.length_c   1.000
_cell.angle_alpha   90.00
_cell.angle_beta   90.00
_cell.angle_gamma   90.00
#
_symmetry.space_group_name_H-M   'P 1'
#
loop_
_entity.id
_entity.type
_entity.pdbx_description
1 polymer ?
#
loop_
_entity_poly.entity_id
_entity_poly.type
_entity_poly.pdbx_seq_one_letter_code
_entity_poly.pdbx_strand_id
1 'polypeptide(L)'
;MPKAPERTLSCVTSVDVDPIQDRIDNLLDVSRTLWEKRRDFNEKMTASSERREQLKKDVSYLQERKLKCQSIIRENDAKRWRALQKFCTDNHLCVIRKKEKQALNAELRKARQNYALLSAKAADLRKYEEYMLNVIASLPKDYIKLADDVIAGLMMRYNTLYETNNSLRKEMETKAEEVRVAQADLKQLVEAHRILLFGKNSELSELYTHRQKMNDLYQGAQQSMIHSHEELAHQVRVAQADLKQLVEAHRILLFGKNSELSELYTHRQKMNDLYQGAQQSMIHSHEELAHQLSHFKTVLRSINNLTGKIIRAYEPGISVQLLTTKIQNMPDRTLGMRSIIAQLASDTGTLPISTCSRPELDYVQHGAPIAVSASEFSLLTKMASTQTDPNA
;
A
#
# COMPACT_ATOMS: atom_id res chain seq x y z
N MET A 1 108.73 136.09 -95.38
CA MET A 1 109.37 135.86 -96.70
C MET A 1 108.95 136.97 -97.64
N PRO A 2 109.86 137.52 -98.48
CA PRO A 2 109.67 138.83 -99.10
C PRO A 2 109.27 138.77 -100.58
N LYS A 3 108.68 139.87 -101.07
CA LYS A 3 108.97 140.38 -102.41
C LYS A 3 108.86 141.90 -102.44
N ALA A 4 109.76 142.50 -103.21
CA ALA A 4 109.88 143.93 -103.50
C ALA A 4 110.16 144.04 -105.02
N PRO A 5 110.60 145.18 -105.55
CA PRO A 5 109.98 146.51 -105.53
C PRO A 5 109.68 146.99 -106.96
N GLU A 6 109.16 148.22 -107.14
CA GLU A 6 109.62 149.05 -108.26
C GLU A 6 109.50 150.56 -107.96
N ARG A 7 110.08 151.42 -108.80
CA ARG A 7 110.23 152.87 -108.61
C ARG A 7 109.74 153.64 -109.84
N THR A 8 109.08 154.77 -109.62
CA THR A 8 109.04 155.89 -110.58
C THR A 8 109.07 157.22 -109.84
N LEU A 9 109.83 158.19 -110.34
CA LEU A 9 109.74 159.60 -109.93
C LEU A 9 108.71 160.33 -110.81
N SER A 10 108.11 161.41 -110.32
CA SER A 10 108.30 162.74 -110.93
C SER A 10 107.63 163.88 -110.14
N CYS A 11 108.10 165.09 -110.46
CA CYS A 11 107.45 166.40 -110.34
C CYS A 11 107.13 167.00 -108.96
N VAL A 12 107.56 168.25 -108.81
CA VAL A 12 107.19 169.18 -107.74
C VAL A 12 106.05 170.08 -108.24
N THR A 13 105.05 170.33 -107.39
CA THR A 13 104.30 171.60 -107.37
C THR A 13 104.02 171.97 -105.93
N SER A 14 104.43 173.18 -105.53
CA SER A 14 104.17 173.76 -104.21
C SER A 14 102.81 174.46 -104.16
N VAL A 15 102.01 174.18 -103.13
CA VAL A 15 100.89 175.04 -102.71
C VAL A 15 100.80 174.97 -101.18
N ASP A 16 100.68 176.12 -100.52
CA ASP A 16 100.47 176.24 -99.08
C ASP A 16 99.06 175.76 -98.67
N VAL A 17 98.93 175.16 -97.48
CA VAL A 17 97.63 174.79 -96.90
C VAL A 17 97.62 175.10 -95.40
N ASP A 18 96.53 175.70 -94.91
CA ASP A 18 96.43 176.31 -93.59
C ASP A 18 96.49 175.34 -92.39
N PRO A 19 96.98 175.79 -91.21
CA PRO A 19 96.87 175.06 -89.94
C PRO A 19 95.43 174.93 -89.42
N ILE A 20 94.46 175.55 -90.11
CA ILE A 20 93.02 175.31 -89.92
C ILE A 20 92.60 174.00 -90.59
N GLN A 21 93.16 173.67 -91.76
CA GLN A 21 92.78 172.50 -92.54
C GLN A 21 93.27 171.20 -91.88
N ASP A 22 94.50 171.15 -91.38
CA ASP A 22 95.00 170.00 -90.59
C ASP A 22 94.13 169.73 -89.35
N ARG A 23 93.62 170.79 -88.69
CA ARG A 23 92.64 170.64 -87.60
C ARG A 23 91.28 170.10 -88.07
N ILE A 24 90.82 170.49 -89.26
CA ILE A 24 89.60 169.95 -89.86
C ILE A 24 89.80 168.48 -90.22
N ASP A 25 90.93 168.11 -90.83
CA ASP A 25 91.20 166.74 -91.25
C ASP A 25 91.42 165.80 -90.05
N ASN A 26 92.09 166.27 -88.99
CA ASN A 26 92.13 165.55 -87.70
C ASN A 26 90.73 165.41 -87.07
N LEU A 27 89.88 166.45 -87.12
CA LEU A 27 88.48 166.35 -86.66
C LEU A 27 87.65 165.37 -87.50
N LEU A 28 87.88 165.31 -88.82
CA LEU A 28 87.23 164.38 -89.72
C LEU A 28 87.70 162.94 -89.49
N ASP A 29 88.97 162.69 -89.22
CA ASP A 29 89.48 161.34 -88.95
C ASP A 29 89.15 160.85 -87.52
N VAL A 30 89.14 161.75 -86.52
CA VAL A 30 88.55 161.46 -85.21
C VAL A 30 87.05 161.17 -85.35
N SER A 31 86.31 161.91 -86.19
CA SER A 31 84.90 161.61 -86.47
C SER A 31 84.71 160.28 -87.19
N ARG A 32 85.57 159.95 -88.17
CA ARG A 32 85.59 158.67 -88.90
C ARG A 32 85.85 157.50 -87.95
N THR A 33 86.93 157.55 -87.16
CA THR A 33 87.30 156.48 -86.23
C THR A 33 86.32 156.34 -85.07
N LEU A 34 85.64 157.42 -84.64
CA LEU A 34 84.50 157.35 -83.71
C LEU A 34 83.26 156.73 -84.36
N TRP A 35 82.99 157.01 -85.64
CA TRP A 35 81.88 156.40 -86.38
C TRP A 35 82.12 154.91 -86.64
N GLU A 36 83.32 154.51 -87.02
CA GLU A 36 83.74 153.11 -87.16
C GLU A 36 83.68 152.37 -85.82
N LYS A 37 84.25 152.92 -84.75
CA LYS A 37 84.12 152.31 -83.41
C LYS A 37 82.67 152.22 -82.95
N ARG A 38 81.80 153.19 -83.31
CA ARG A 38 80.36 153.12 -83.04
C ARG A 38 79.67 152.05 -83.88
N ARG A 39 80.01 151.90 -85.16
CA ARG A 39 79.51 150.83 -86.05
C ARG A 39 79.91 149.45 -85.51
N ASP A 40 81.20 149.25 -85.26
CA ASP A 40 81.75 147.98 -84.76
C ASP A 40 81.24 147.62 -83.37
N PHE A 41 81.02 148.61 -82.50
CA PHE A 41 80.36 148.40 -81.20
C PHE A 41 78.89 148.02 -81.41
N ASN A 42 78.17 148.70 -82.30
CA ASN A 42 76.78 148.39 -82.61
C ASN A 42 76.63 146.98 -83.22
N GLU A 43 77.52 146.57 -84.12
CA GLU A 43 77.57 145.22 -84.70
C GLU A 43 77.90 144.14 -83.65
N LYS A 44 78.86 144.41 -82.76
CA LYS A 44 79.13 143.53 -81.60
C LYS A 44 77.93 143.47 -80.66
N MET A 45 77.17 144.56 -80.53
CA MET A 45 75.98 144.63 -79.70
C MET A 45 74.78 143.90 -80.33
N THR A 46 74.57 143.99 -81.65
CA THR A 46 73.54 143.20 -82.35
C THR A 46 73.87 141.72 -82.31
N ALA A 47 75.09 141.30 -82.65
CA ALA A 47 75.53 139.91 -82.56
C ALA A 47 75.46 139.36 -81.11
N SER A 48 75.73 140.20 -80.10
CA SER A 48 75.52 139.85 -78.68
C SER A 48 74.04 139.77 -78.30
N SER A 49 73.17 140.57 -78.91
CA SER A 49 71.72 140.47 -78.75
C SER A 49 71.16 139.20 -79.40
N GLU A 50 71.57 138.90 -80.63
CA GLU A 50 71.18 137.70 -81.38
C GLU A 50 71.61 136.42 -80.66
N ARG A 51 72.85 136.35 -80.15
CA ARG A 51 73.30 135.20 -79.33
C ARG A 51 72.51 135.06 -78.04
N ARG A 52 72.15 136.16 -77.36
CA ARG A 52 71.31 136.10 -76.15
C ARG A 52 69.89 135.63 -76.48
N GLU A 53 69.30 136.10 -77.57
CA GLU A 53 67.96 135.68 -77.99
C GLU A 53 67.94 134.23 -78.50
N GLN A 54 69.02 133.76 -79.15
CA GLN A 54 69.16 132.35 -79.52
C GLN A 54 69.37 131.46 -78.28
N LEU A 55 70.28 131.81 -77.37
CA LEU A 55 70.49 131.08 -76.12
C LEU A 55 69.20 131.00 -75.29
N LYS A 56 68.40 132.06 -75.28
CA LYS A 56 67.06 132.09 -74.66
C LYS A 56 66.10 131.10 -75.31
N LYS A 57 66.04 131.02 -76.65
CA LYS A 57 65.26 129.98 -77.37
C LYS A 57 65.75 128.58 -77.02
N ASP A 58 67.07 128.35 -77.03
CA ASP A 58 67.66 127.04 -76.74
C ASP A 58 67.37 126.59 -75.30
N VAL A 59 67.47 127.52 -74.32
CA VAL A 59 67.09 127.28 -72.93
C VAL A 59 65.59 126.98 -72.80
N SER A 60 64.71 127.73 -73.47
CA SER A 60 63.27 127.44 -73.47
C SER A 60 62.95 126.08 -74.11
N TYR A 61 63.60 125.72 -75.21
CA TYR A 61 63.46 124.39 -75.85
C TYR A 61 63.93 123.26 -74.92
N LEU A 62 65.07 123.44 -74.23
CA LEU A 62 65.57 122.47 -73.26
C LEU A 62 64.63 122.35 -72.03
N GLN A 63 64.03 123.46 -71.59
CA GLN A 63 63.00 123.46 -70.54
C GLN A 63 61.73 122.72 -70.98
N GLU A 64 61.20 122.99 -72.18
CA GLU A 64 60.05 122.27 -72.73
C GLU A 64 60.34 120.77 -72.87
N ARG A 65 61.50 120.41 -73.43
CA ARG A 65 61.94 119.02 -73.57
C ARG A 65 62.10 118.32 -72.21
N LYS A 66 62.63 119.01 -71.20
CA LYS A 66 62.70 118.52 -69.81
C LYS A 66 61.31 118.26 -69.25
N LEU A 67 60.36 119.19 -69.40
CA LEU A 67 58.97 119.03 -68.96
C LEU A 67 58.27 117.87 -69.68
N LYS A 68 58.50 117.71 -70.98
CA LYS A 68 57.97 116.59 -71.79
C LYS A 68 58.51 115.25 -71.32
N CYS A 69 59.82 115.13 -71.07
CA CYS A 69 60.42 113.93 -70.47
C CYS A 69 59.85 113.65 -69.06
N GLN A 70 59.72 114.67 -68.20
CA GLN A 70 59.12 114.53 -66.87
C GLN A 70 57.62 114.17 -66.92
N SER A 71 56.91 114.54 -67.99
CA SER A 71 55.53 114.08 -68.24
C SER A 71 55.51 112.59 -68.60
N ILE A 72 56.33 112.18 -69.58
CA ILE A 72 56.43 110.79 -70.04
C ILE A 72 56.86 109.85 -68.90
N ILE A 73 57.82 110.25 -68.05
CA ILE A 73 58.25 109.47 -66.88
C ILE A 73 57.08 109.27 -65.91
N ARG A 74 56.42 110.35 -65.48
CA ARG A 74 55.25 110.27 -64.59
C ARG A 74 54.11 109.44 -65.18
N GLU A 75 53.87 109.52 -66.49
CA GLU A 75 52.84 108.71 -67.15
C GLU A 75 53.25 107.22 -67.24
N ASN A 76 54.53 106.91 -67.47
CA ASN A 76 55.05 105.54 -67.49
C ASN A 76 55.00 104.92 -66.09
N ASP A 77 55.42 105.64 -65.06
CA ASP A 77 55.32 105.19 -63.68
C ASP A 77 53.85 105.05 -63.23
N ALA A 78 52.96 105.97 -63.63
CA ALA A 78 51.52 105.80 -63.41
C ALA A 78 50.93 104.59 -64.17
N LYS A 79 51.48 104.19 -65.33
CA LYS A 79 51.11 102.95 -66.04
C LYS A 79 51.64 101.72 -65.28
N ARG A 80 52.90 101.74 -64.82
CA ARG A 80 53.52 100.68 -63.99
C ARG A 80 52.77 100.46 -62.68
N TRP A 81 52.46 101.51 -61.94
CA TRP A 81 51.69 101.44 -60.69
C TRP A 81 50.29 100.84 -60.89
N ARG A 82 49.55 101.26 -61.92
CA ARG A 82 48.24 100.67 -62.25
C ARG A 82 48.35 99.19 -62.66
N ALA A 83 49.37 98.82 -63.43
CA ALA A 83 49.61 97.43 -63.82
C ALA A 83 49.95 96.55 -62.60
N LEU A 84 50.82 97.03 -61.70
CA LEU A 84 51.19 96.35 -60.47
C LEU A 84 50.01 96.23 -59.50
N GLN A 85 49.24 97.31 -59.32
CA GLN A 85 48.03 97.30 -58.49
C GLN A 85 47.02 96.29 -59.00
N LYS A 86 46.74 96.28 -60.31
CA LYS A 86 45.86 95.28 -60.94
C LYS A 86 46.38 93.85 -60.74
N PHE A 87 47.68 93.61 -60.97
CA PHE A 87 48.28 92.30 -60.75
C PHE A 87 48.11 91.83 -59.29
N CYS A 88 48.34 92.70 -58.31
CA CYS A 88 48.15 92.38 -56.90
C CYS A 88 46.69 92.06 -56.57
N THR A 89 45.71 92.82 -57.09
CA THR A 89 44.28 92.54 -56.87
C THR A 89 43.83 91.25 -57.56
N ASP A 90 44.23 91.04 -58.82
CA ASP A 90 43.88 89.84 -59.59
C ASP A 90 44.49 88.57 -58.96
N ASN A 91 45.73 88.65 -58.47
CA ASN A 91 46.39 87.55 -57.76
C ASN A 91 45.73 87.25 -56.41
N HIS A 92 45.39 88.27 -55.62
CA HIS A 92 44.68 88.10 -54.34
C HIS A 92 43.30 87.44 -54.56
N LEU A 93 42.54 87.92 -55.55
CA LEU A 93 41.25 87.34 -55.97
C LEU A 93 41.40 85.89 -56.44
N CYS A 94 42.47 85.58 -57.17
CA CYS A 94 42.81 84.22 -57.61
C CYS A 94 43.12 83.28 -56.42
N VAL A 95 43.83 83.77 -55.39
CA VAL A 95 44.09 83.00 -54.16
C VAL A 95 42.80 82.73 -53.37
N ILE A 96 41.91 83.72 -53.23
CA ILE A 96 40.60 83.54 -52.57
C ILE A 96 39.77 82.49 -53.31
N ARG A 97 39.56 82.67 -54.63
CA ARG A 97 38.77 81.74 -55.45
C ARG A 97 39.34 80.32 -55.47
N LYS A 98 40.66 80.15 -55.36
CA LYS A 98 41.31 78.83 -55.21
C LYS A 98 40.96 78.18 -53.87
N LYS A 99 41.03 78.92 -52.75
CA LYS A 99 40.64 78.42 -51.41
C LYS A 99 39.16 78.07 -51.34
N GLU A 100 38.29 78.96 -51.83
CA GLU A 100 36.85 78.74 -51.93
C GLU A 100 36.50 77.49 -52.74
N LYS A 101 37.09 77.35 -53.95
CA LYS A 101 36.94 76.15 -54.78
C LYS A 101 37.42 74.89 -54.04
N GLN A 102 38.50 74.95 -53.27
CA GLN A 102 38.99 73.82 -52.47
C GLN A 102 38.03 73.43 -51.34
N ALA A 103 37.45 74.41 -50.63
CA ALA A 103 36.46 74.20 -49.58
C ALA A 103 35.18 73.55 -50.14
N LEU A 104 34.57 74.15 -51.17
CA LEU A 104 33.37 73.63 -51.83
C LEU A 104 33.58 72.21 -52.40
N ASN A 105 34.78 71.90 -52.92
CA ASN A 105 35.09 70.54 -53.36
C ASN A 105 35.31 69.55 -52.21
N ALA A 106 35.68 70.01 -51.02
CA ALA A 106 35.76 69.16 -49.82
C ALA A 106 34.35 68.87 -49.25
N GLU A 107 33.47 69.87 -49.22
CA GLU A 107 32.07 69.72 -48.84
C GLU A 107 31.31 68.82 -49.80
N LEU A 108 31.47 69.01 -51.12
CA LEU A 108 30.89 68.12 -52.13
C LEU A 108 31.37 66.67 -51.99
N ARG A 109 32.63 66.44 -51.60
CA ARG A 109 33.15 65.10 -51.30
C ARG A 109 32.50 64.49 -50.06
N LYS A 110 32.39 65.24 -48.96
CA LYS A 110 31.67 64.81 -47.74
C LYS A 110 30.20 64.49 -48.04
N ALA A 111 29.51 65.36 -48.78
CA ALA A 111 28.11 65.17 -49.16
C ALA A 111 27.90 63.90 -50.01
N ARG A 112 28.79 63.64 -50.97
CA ARG A 112 28.77 62.38 -51.77
C ARG A 112 29.04 61.14 -50.93
N GLN A 113 29.97 61.19 -49.98
CA GLN A 113 30.26 60.09 -49.06
C GLN A 113 29.06 59.81 -48.13
N ASN A 114 28.46 60.85 -47.55
CA ASN A 114 27.26 60.74 -46.74
C ASN A 114 26.07 60.19 -47.55
N TYR A 115 25.86 60.68 -48.77
CA TYR A 115 24.81 60.16 -49.67
C TYR A 115 25.01 58.68 -50.01
N ALA A 116 26.24 58.25 -50.34
CA ALA A 116 26.54 56.85 -50.59
C ALA A 116 26.27 55.96 -49.36
N LEU A 117 26.63 56.42 -48.16
CA LEU A 117 26.38 55.71 -46.90
C LEU A 117 24.89 55.65 -46.53
N LEU A 118 24.12 56.72 -46.77
CA LEU A 118 22.67 56.72 -46.59
C LEU A 118 21.97 55.83 -47.64
N SER A 119 22.42 55.86 -48.89
CA SER A 119 21.89 55.04 -49.98
C SER A 119 22.12 53.54 -49.74
N ALA A 120 23.31 53.16 -49.27
CA ALA A 120 23.60 51.79 -48.84
C ALA A 120 22.66 51.34 -47.70
N LYS A 121 22.53 52.16 -46.64
CA LYS A 121 21.59 51.87 -45.54
C LYS A 121 20.12 51.77 -46.00
N ALA A 122 19.71 52.60 -46.95
CA ALA A 122 18.36 52.54 -47.52
C ALA A 122 18.15 51.26 -48.34
N ALA A 123 19.15 50.79 -49.09
CA ALA A 123 19.12 49.49 -49.76
C ALA A 123 19.08 48.32 -48.75
N ASP A 124 19.89 48.37 -47.69
CA ASP A 124 19.90 47.36 -46.62
C ASP A 124 18.56 47.25 -45.88
N LEU A 125 17.85 48.36 -45.71
CA LEU A 125 16.55 48.44 -45.06
C LEU A 125 15.37 48.07 -45.99
N ARG A 126 15.54 48.20 -47.31
CA ARG A 126 14.48 47.98 -48.31
C ARG A 126 13.82 46.60 -48.20
N LYS A 127 14.56 45.57 -47.82
CA LYS A 127 14.04 44.22 -47.59
C LYS A 127 13.00 44.13 -46.45
N TYR A 128 13.12 45.01 -45.45
CA TYR A 128 12.15 45.10 -44.36
C TYR A 128 10.93 45.96 -44.76
N GLU A 129 11.14 47.02 -45.54
CA GLU A 129 10.06 47.81 -46.17
C GLU A 129 9.19 46.90 -47.07
N GLU A 130 9.81 46.13 -47.97
CA GLU A 130 9.13 45.18 -48.84
C GLU A 130 8.40 44.09 -48.05
N TYR A 131 9.02 43.52 -47.01
CA TYR A 131 8.35 42.58 -46.11
C TYR A 131 7.12 43.19 -45.43
N MET A 132 7.23 44.40 -44.88
CA MET A 132 6.11 45.08 -44.21
C MET A 132 4.98 45.45 -45.19
N LEU A 133 5.32 45.86 -46.41
CA LEU A 133 4.33 46.11 -47.47
C LEU A 133 3.63 44.82 -47.91
N ASN A 134 4.33 43.70 -48.01
CA ASN A 134 3.75 42.39 -48.28
C ASN A 134 2.83 41.91 -47.16
N VAL A 135 3.20 42.14 -45.89
CA VAL A 135 2.32 41.89 -44.73
C VAL A 135 1.07 42.78 -44.83
N ILE A 136 1.21 44.09 -45.09
CA ILE A 136 0.07 45.00 -45.25
C ILE A 136 -0.85 44.57 -46.41
N ALA A 137 -0.30 44.12 -47.53
CA ALA A 137 -1.08 43.60 -48.66
C ALA A 137 -1.84 42.29 -48.36
N SER A 138 -1.36 41.50 -47.38
CA SER A 138 -2.05 40.30 -46.89
C SER A 138 -3.17 40.58 -45.87
N LEU A 139 -3.21 41.77 -45.29
CA LEU A 139 -4.18 42.13 -44.25
C LEU A 139 -5.51 42.61 -44.85
N PRO A 140 -6.66 42.32 -44.19
CA PRO A 140 -7.93 42.93 -44.55
C PRO A 140 -7.86 44.46 -44.52
N LYS A 141 -8.47 45.14 -45.50
CA LYS A 141 -8.38 46.60 -45.70
C LYS A 141 -8.74 47.43 -44.44
N ASP A 142 -9.61 46.90 -43.60
CA ASP A 142 -10.11 47.51 -42.37
C ASP A 142 -9.40 47.01 -41.08
N TYR A 143 -8.27 46.31 -41.19
CA TYR A 143 -7.61 45.66 -40.04
C TYR A 143 -6.92 46.65 -39.07
N ILE A 144 -6.47 47.80 -39.59
CA ILE A 144 -5.87 48.91 -38.83
C ILE A 144 -6.68 50.16 -39.16
N LYS A 145 -7.51 50.62 -38.21
CA LYS A 145 -8.49 51.72 -38.41
C LYS A 145 -8.07 53.07 -37.81
N LEU A 146 -6.90 53.14 -37.17
CA LEU A 146 -6.64 54.09 -36.08
C LEU A 146 -5.33 54.88 -36.20
N ALA A 147 -4.58 54.77 -37.29
CA ALA A 147 -3.29 55.42 -37.45
C ALA A 147 -3.11 55.97 -38.87
N ASP A 148 -2.61 57.21 -38.97
CA ASP A 148 -2.24 57.84 -40.25
C ASP A 148 -1.08 57.11 -40.94
N ASP A 149 -0.28 56.37 -40.17
CA ASP A 149 0.68 55.37 -40.66
C ASP A 149 0.24 53.94 -40.28
N VAL A 150 -0.01 53.13 -41.32
CA VAL A 150 -0.36 51.72 -41.20
C VAL A 150 0.79 50.91 -40.56
N ILE A 151 2.05 51.29 -40.78
CA ILE A 151 3.22 50.60 -40.24
C ILE A 151 3.30 50.79 -38.71
N ALA A 152 3.20 52.03 -38.22
CA ALA A 152 3.11 52.33 -36.79
C ALA A 152 1.92 51.62 -36.12
N GLY A 153 0.74 51.64 -36.76
CA GLY A 153 -0.44 50.91 -36.29
C GLY A 153 -0.22 49.39 -36.19
N LEU A 154 0.49 48.80 -37.16
CA LEU A 154 0.86 47.39 -37.17
C LEU A 154 1.89 47.06 -36.08
N MET A 155 2.88 47.94 -35.84
CA MET A 155 3.87 47.77 -34.77
C MET A 155 3.22 47.83 -33.38
N MET A 156 2.29 48.76 -33.14
CA MET A 156 1.53 48.81 -31.88
C MET A 156 0.70 47.53 -31.69
N ARG A 157 -0.02 47.08 -32.74
CA ARG A 157 -0.80 45.85 -32.72
C ARG A 157 0.07 44.62 -32.44
N TYR A 158 1.26 44.55 -33.05
CA TYR A 158 2.25 43.49 -32.81
C TYR A 158 2.72 43.49 -31.35
N ASN A 159 3.11 44.63 -30.79
CA ASN A 159 3.60 44.72 -29.42
C ASN A 159 2.54 44.20 -28.42
N THR A 160 1.29 44.66 -28.52
CA THR A 160 0.20 44.17 -27.66
C THR A 160 -0.07 42.68 -27.85
N LEU A 161 -0.03 42.15 -29.07
CA LEU A 161 -0.18 40.71 -29.34
C LEU A 161 1.01 39.89 -28.81
N TYR A 162 2.22 40.44 -28.83
CA TYR A 162 3.44 39.81 -28.31
C TYR A 162 3.45 39.78 -26.77
N GLU A 163 3.07 40.88 -26.13
CA GLU A 163 2.93 41.00 -24.67
C GLU A 163 1.83 40.07 -24.12
N THR A 164 0.67 40.02 -24.77
CA THR A 164 -0.43 39.12 -24.38
C THR A 164 -0.09 37.65 -24.62
N ASN A 165 0.52 37.30 -25.76
CA ASN A 165 1.01 35.94 -26.03
C ASN A 165 2.05 35.49 -24.99
N ASN A 166 3.03 36.34 -24.65
CA ASN A 166 4.02 36.02 -23.62
C ASN A 166 3.41 35.91 -22.21
N SER A 167 2.34 36.66 -21.92
CA SER A 167 1.61 36.55 -20.65
C SER A 167 0.82 35.24 -20.57
N LEU A 168 0.06 34.91 -21.61
CA LEU A 168 -0.67 33.64 -21.75
C LEU A 168 0.25 32.42 -21.71
N ARG A 169 1.48 32.53 -22.26
CA ARG A 169 2.47 31.44 -22.21
C ARG A 169 2.96 31.20 -20.78
N LYS A 170 3.27 32.26 -20.03
CA LYS A 170 3.63 32.15 -18.60
C LYS A 170 2.49 31.57 -17.76
N GLU A 171 1.25 31.94 -18.07
CA GLU A 171 0.07 31.35 -17.42
C GLU A 171 -0.06 29.87 -17.76
N MET A 172 0.10 29.48 -19.03
CA MET A 172 0.12 28.08 -19.47
C MET A 172 1.24 27.26 -18.80
N GLU A 173 2.46 27.82 -18.70
CA GLU A 173 3.59 27.22 -17.99
C GLU A 173 3.26 27.03 -16.50
N THR A 174 2.64 28.03 -15.86
CA THR A 174 2.19 27.96 -14.45
C THR A 174 1.12 26.89 -14.26
N LYS A 175 0.12 26.80 -15.16
CA LYS A 175 -0.94 25.78 -15.10
C LYS A 175 -0.44 24.38 -15.41
N ALA A 176 0.56 24.23 -16.28
CA ALA A 176 1.22 22.95 -16.50
C ALA A 176 1.96 22.47 -15.24
N GLU A 177 2.59 23.38 -14.49
CA GLU A 177 3.25 23.05 -13.22
C GLU A 177 2.24 22.74 -12.09
N GLU A 178 1.14 23.50 -11.96
CA GLU A 178 0.04 23.17 -11.04
C GLU A 178 -0.51 21.76 -11.29
N VAL A 179 -0.73 21.40 -12.56
CA VAL A 179 -1.17 20.04 -12.96
C VAL A 179 -0.09 18.99 -12.65
N ARG A 180 1.20 19.30 -12.85
CA ARG A 180 2.31 18.39 -12.54
C ARG A 180 2.39 18.07 -11.04
N VAL A 181 2.20 19.08 -10.19
CA VAL A 181 2.15 18.94 -8.73
C VAL A 181 0.92 18.12 -8.32
N ALA A 182 -0.29 18.48 -8.78
CA ALA A 182 -1.51 17.74 -8.45
C ALA A 182 -1.46 16.26 -8.90
N GLN A 183 -0.80 15.95 -10.02
CA GLN A 183 -0.56 14.56 -10.46
C GLN A 183 0.48 13.82 -9.59
N ALA A 184 1.45 14.52 -9.00
CA ALA A 184 2.40 13.92 -8.07
C ALA A 184 1.74 13.63 -6.72
N ASP A 185 0.92 14.56 -6.21
CA ASP A 185 0.18 14.42 -4.95
C ASP A 185 -0.85 13.30 -5.04
N LEU A 186 -1.57 13.20 -6.17
CA LEU A 186 -2.49 12.09 -6.44
C LEU A 186 -1.79 10.73 -6.44
N LYS A 187 -0.58 10.64 -7.01
CA LYS A 187 0.23 9.41 -6.99
C LYS A 187 0.67 9.04 -5.57
N GLN A 188 1.09 10.01 -4.78
CA GLN A 188 1.44 9.80 -3.37
C GLN A 188 0.22 9.32 -2.56
N LEU A 189 -0.95 9.94 -2.75
CA LEU A 189 -2.19 9.56 -2.07
C LEU A 189 -2.65 8.14 -2.46
N VAL A 190 -2.56 7.78 -3.74
CA VAL A 190 -2.88 6.42 -4.22
C VAL A 190 -1.96 5.37 -3.61
N GLU A 191 -0.64 5.61 -3.55
CA GLU A 191 0.29 4.64 -2.96
C GLU A 191 0.16 4.59 -1.42
N ALA A 192 -0.10 5.71 -0.74
CA ALA A 192 -0.41 5.72 0.69
C ALA A 192 -1.69 4.92 1.01
N HIS A 193 -2.75 5.07 0.20
CA HIS A 193 -3.96 4.27 0.33
C HIS A 193 -3.71 2.78 0.03
N ARG A 194 -2.85 2.47 -0.93
CA ARG A 194 -2.44 1.10 -1.25
C ARG A 194 -1.67 0.43 -0.10
N ILE A 195 -0.75 1.15 0.53
CA ILE A 195 -0.02 0.70 1.72
C ILE A 195 -1.00 0.43 2.89
N LEU A 196 -1.95 1.33 3.13
CA LEU A 196 -3.00 1.14 4.14
C LEU A 196 -3.86 -0.11 3.84
N LEU A 197 -4.25 -0.31 2.58
CA LEU A 197 -5.04 -1.48 2.15
C LEU A 197 -4.25 -2.78 2.32
N PHE A 198 -2.94 -2.81 2.02
CA PHE A 198 -2.09 -3.96 2.32
C PHE A 198 -2.01 -4.24 3.83
N GLY A 199 -1.84 -3.21 4.66
CA GLY A 199 -1.85 -3.34 6.12
C GLY A 199 -3.15 -3.96 6.64
N LYS A 200 -4.30 -3.46 6.19
CA LYS A 200 -5.62 -4.01 6.58
C LYS A 200 -5.88 -5.42 6.02
N ASN A 201 -5.34 -5.76 4.85
CA ASN A 201 -5.40 -7.13 4.34
C ASN A 201 -4.51 -8.10 5.14
N SER A 202 -3.36 -7.65 5.68
CA SER A 202 -2.53 -8.45 6.61
C SER A 202 -3.28 -8.70 7.92
N GLU A 203 -3.80 -7.64 8.54
CA GLU A 203 -4.59 -7.70 9.78
C GLU A 203 -5.80 -8.64 9.63
N LEU A 204 -6.51 -8.56 8.50
CA LEU A 204 -7.63 -9.47 8.19
C LEU A 204 -7.17 -10.92 7.99
N SER A 205 -6.02 -11.15 7.35
CA SER A 205 -5.43 -12.48 7.18
C SER A 205 -5.03 -13.09 8.52
N GLU A 206 -4.37 -12.32 9.39
CA GLU A 206 -4.01 -12.72 10.75
C GLU A 206 -5.25 -13.11 11.56
N LEU A 207 -6.31 -12.28 11.54
CA LEU A 207 -7.59 -12.59 12.17
C LEU A 207 -8.24 -13.87 11.60
N TYR A 208 -8.17 -14.12 10.29
CA TYR A 208 -8.63 -15.38 9.71
C TYR A 208 -7.81 -16.59 10.21
N THR A 209 -6.47 -16.50 10.28
CA THR A 209 -5.67 -17.61 10.83
C THR A 209 -5.91 -17.85 12.32
N HIS A 210 -6.16 -16.79 13.10
CA HIS A 210 -6.51 -16.91 14.52
C HIS A 210 -7.87 -17.58 14.68
N ARG A 211 -8.89 -17.14 13.93
CA ARG A 211 -10.21 -17.77 13.91
C ARG A 211 -10.16 -19.24 13.50
N GLN A 212 -9.33 -19.59 12.52
CA GLN A 212 -9.13 -20.99 12.11
C GLN A 212 -8.57 -21.82 13.27
N LYS A 213 -7.48 -21.38 13.91
CA LYS A 213 -6.90 -22.04 15.09
C LYS A 213 -7.91 -22.23 16.23
N MET A 214 -8.77 -21.25 16.49
CA MET A 214 -9.84 -21.36 17.50
C MET A 214 -10.92 -22.39 17.10
N ASN A 215 -11.31 -22.43 15.82
CA ASN A 215 -12.20 -23.47 15.29
C ASN A 215 -11.58 -24.86 15.41
N ASP A 216 -10.30 -25.02 15.07
CA ASP A 216 -9.62 -26.32 15.08
C ASP A 216 -9.49 -26.86 16.51
N LEU A 217 -9.20 -25.98 17.48
CA LEU A 217 -9.24 -26.32 18.92
C LEU A 217 -10.64 -26.69 19.40
N TYR A 218 -11.68 -25.98 18.96
CA TYR A 218 -13.07 -26.30 19.29
C TYR A 218 -13.48 -27.67 18.73
N GLN A 219 -13.17 -27.95 17.46
CA GLN A 219 -13.45 -29.24 16.83
C GLN A 219 -12.67 -30.38 17.49
N GLY A 220 -11.39 -30.17 17.85
CA GLY A 220 -10.60 -31.14 18.61
C GLY A 220 -11.20 -31.43 20.00
N ALA A 221 -11.59 -30.39 20.75
CA ALA A 221 -12.24 -30.56 22.05
C ALA A 221 -13.61 -31.29 21.92
N GLN A 222 -14.38 -30.98 20.88
CA GLN A 222 -15.64 -31.68 20.57
C GLN A 222 -15.39 -33.16 20.23
N GLN A 223 -14.38 -33.47 19.43
CA GLN A 223 -14.01 -34.86 19.11
C GLN A 223 -13.58 -35.63 20.36
N SER A 224 -12.74 -35.06 21.22
CA SER A 224 -12.35 -35.69 22.51
C SER A 224 -13.53 -35.91 23.45
N MET A 225 -14.51 -35.01 23.46
CA MET A 225 -15.76 -35.16 24.22
C MET A 225 -16.63 -36.31 23.65
N ILE A 226 -16.71 -36.44 22.32
CA ILE A 226 -17.41 -37.56 21.67
C ILE A 226 -16.70 -38.89 22.00
N HIS A 227 -15.37 -38.96 21.87
CA HIS A 227 -14.60 -40.18 22.14
C HIS A 227 -14.76 -40.64 23.60
N SER A 228 -14.61 -39.72 24.58
CA SER A 228 -14.81 -40.07 25.99
C SER A 228 -16.26 -40.47 26.33
N HIS A 229 -17.25 -39.91 25.65
CA HIS A 229 -18.64 -40.37 25.76
C HIS A 229 -18.86 -41.76 25.12
N GLU A 230 -18.23 -42.06 23.99
CA GLU A 230 -18.28 -43.37 23.34
C GLU A 230 -17.54 -44.46 24.15
N GLU A 231 -16.41 -44.13 24.77
CA GLU A 231 -15.68 -44.97 25.73
C GLU A 231 -16.54 -45.27 26.95
N LEU A 232 -17.15 -44.26 27.58
CA LEU A 232 -18.06 -44.44 28.71
C LEU A 232 -19.27 -45.30 28.31
N ALA A 233 -19.86 -45.04 27.14
CA ALA A 233 -20.94 -45.86 26.60
C ALA A 233 -20.50 -47.29 26.25
N HIS A 234 -19.22 -47.54 25.95
CA HIS A 234 -18.67 -48.88 25.80
C HIS A 234 -18.48 -49.57 27.15
N GLN A 235 -17.87 -48.91 28.15
CA GLN A 235 -17.72 -49.42 29.51
C GLN A 235 -19.07 -49.81 30.13
N VAL A 236 -20.09 -48.95 29.98
CA VAL A 236 -21.47 -49.25 30.43
C VAL A 236 -22.06 -50.46 29.71
N ARG A 237 -21.82 -50.64 28.41
CA ARG A 237 -22.27 -51.83 27.65
C ARG A 237 -21.57 -53.11 28.11
N VAL A 238 -20.27 -53.05 28.44
CA VAL A 238 -19.52 -54.19 28.99
C VAL A 238 -20.06 -54.56 30.37
N ALA A 239 -20.14 -53.61 31.31
CA ALA A 239 -20.68 -53.85 32.64
C ALA A 239 -22.14 -54.37 32.63
N GLN A 240 -22.97 -53.93 31.66
CA GLN A 240 -24.32 -54.48 31.45
C GLN A 240 -24.31 -55.92 30.89
N ALA A 241 -23.29 -56.29 30.10
CA ALA A 241 -23.13 -57.67 29.62
C ALA A 241 -22.66 -58.59 30.75
N ASP A 242 -21.68 -58.15 31.54
CA ASP A 242 -21.15 -58.88 32.70
C ASP A 242 -22.24 -59.12 33.75
N LEU A 243 -23.05 -58.08 34.05
CA LEU A 243 -24.19 -58.20 34.95
C LEU A 243 -25.24 -59.19 34.42
N LYS A 244 -25.51 -59.23 33.11
CA LYS A 244 -26.40 -60.23 32.51
C LYS A 244 -25.85 -61.65 32.62
N GLN A 245 -24.55 -61.84 32.39
CA GLN A 245 -23.90 -63.15 32.57
C GLN A 245 -23.96 -63.60 34.04
N LEU A 246 -23.70 -62.70 34.99
CA LEU A 246 -23.79 -62.98 36.42
C LEU A 246 -25.22 -63.33 36.86
N VAL A 247 -26.23 -62.62 36.36
CA VAL A 247 -27.65 -62.90 36.62
C VAL A 247 -28.06 -64.27 36.06
N GLU A 248 -27.65 -64.63 34.85
CA GLU A 248 -27.97 -65.94 34.27
C GLU A 248 -27.20 -67.08 34.95
N ALA A 249 -25.93 -66.87 35.35
CA ALA A 249 -25.18 -67.83 36.15
C ALA A 249 -25.83 -68.07 37.53
N HIS A 250 -26.28 -67.00 38.19
CA HIS A 250 -27.03 -67.10 39.46
C HIS A 250 -28.39 -67.79 39.27
N ARG A 251 -29.09 -67.54 38.15
CA ARG A 251 -30.33 -68.23 37.78
C ARG A 251 -30.11 -69.72 37.56
N ILE A 252 -29.04 -70.12 36.86
CA ILE A 252 -28.66 -71.53 36.67
C ILE A 252 -28.36 -72.20 38.02
N LEU A 253 -27.61 -71.52 38.90
CA LEU A 253 -27.32 -72.02 40.25
C LEU A 253 -28.60 -72.21 41.09
N LEU A 254 -29.54 -71.25 41.04
CA LEU A 254 -30.84 -71.35 41.70
C LEU A 254 -31.69 -72.52 41.15
N PHE A 255 -31.69 -72.75 39.83
CA PHE A 255 -32.35 -73.92 39.25
C PHE A 255 -31.71 -75.23 39.71
N GLY A 256 -30.38 -75.32 39.74
CA GLY A 256 -29.66 -76.48 40.27
C GLY A 256 -30.01 -76.78 41.73
N LYS A 257 -29.97 -75.75 42.59
CA LYS A 257 -30.32 -75.90 44.01
C LYS A 257 -31.79 -76.23 44.25
N ASN A 258 -32.71 -75.72 43.42
CA ASN A 258 -34.12 -76.12 43.47
C ASN A 258 -34.33 -77.56 42.97
N SER A 259 -33.51 -78.06 42.02
CA SER A 259 -33.52 -79.47 41.60
C SER A 259 -33.04 -80.39 42.73
N GLU A 260 -31.89 -80.09 43.35
CA GLU A 260 -31.39 -80.81 44.53
C GLU A 260 -32.44 -80.87 45.65
N LEU A 261 -33.11 -79.74 45.92
CA LEU A 261 -34.16 -79.66 46.93
C LEU A 261 -35.38 -80.52 46.55
N SER A 262 -35.77 -80.54 45.27
CA SER A 262 -36.84 -81.41 44.75
C SER A 262 -36.49 -82.88 44.89
N GLU A 263 -35.27 -83.28 44.52
CA GLU A 263 -34.76 -84.64 44.71
C GLU A 263 -34.80 -85.06 46.18
N LEU A 264 -34.35 -84.21 47.10
CA LEU A 264 -34.44 -84.43 48.55
C LEU A 264 -35.88 -84.56 49.05
N TYR A 265 -36.85 -83.83 48.47
CA TYR A 265 -38.28 -84.04 48.77
C TYR A 265 -38.77 -85.41 48.26
N THR A 266 -38.41 -85.83 47.03
CA THR A 266 -38.82 -87.15 46.53
C THR A 266 -38.16 -88.32 47.28
N HIS A 267 -36.90 -88.16 47.71
CA HIS A 267 -36.21 -89.15 48.55
C HIS A 267 -36.87 -89.24 49.93
N ARG A 268 -37.21 -88.11 50.55
CA ARG A 268 -37.97 -88.06 51.81
C ARG A 268 -39.33 -88.74 51.68
N GLN A 269 -40.03 -88.54 50.57
CA GLN A 269 -41.30 -89.22 50.31
C GLN A 269 -41.11 -90.75 50.25
N LYS A 270 -40.15 -91.23 49.43
CA LYS A 270 -39.83 -92.67 49.35
C LYS A 270 -39.46 -93.29 50.70
N MET A 271 -38.72 -92.56 51.55
CA MET A 271 -38.40 -92.99 52.91
C MET A 271 -39.62 -93.03 53.84
N ASN A 272 -40.57 -92.11 53.68
CA ASN A 272 -41.85 -92.12 54.40
C ASN A 272 -42.75 -93.29 53.93
N ASP A 273 -42.82 -93.54 52.61
CA ASP A 273 -43.55 -94.66 52.03
C ASP A 273 -42.98 -96.02 52.51
N LEU A 274 -41.64 -96.14 52.56
CA LEU A 274 -40.95 -97.29 53.16
C LEU A 274 -41.24 -97.47 54.65
N TYR A 275 -41.27 -96.37 55.41
CA TYR A 275 -41.57 -96.40 56.85
C TYR A 275 -43.01 -96.86 57.10
N GLN A 276 -43.98 -96.34 56.33
CA GLN A 276 -45.37 -96.80 56.38
C GLN A 276 -45.52 -98.26 55.94
N GLY A 277 -44.80 -98.70 54.90
CA GLY A 277 -44.79 -100.10 54.47
C GLY A 277 -44.23 -101.05 55.54
N ALA A 278 -43.15 -100.67 56.21
CA ALA A 278 -42.60 -101.42 57.34
C ALA A 278 -43.58 -101.47 58.54
N GLN A 279 -44.25 -100.35 58.84
CA GLN A 279 -45.27 -100.27 59.88
C GLN A 279 -46.49 -101.16 59.58
N GLN A 280 -46.98 -101.17 58.34
CA GLN A 280 -48.06 -102.07 57.89
C GLN A 280 -47.65 -103.55 57.99
N SER A 281 -46.44 -103.90 57.54
CA SER A 281 -45.92 -105.28 57.64
C SER A 281 -45.79 -105.75 59.10
N MET A 282 -45.41 -104.86 60.02
CA MET A 282 -45.33 -105.14 61.45
C MET A 282 -46.71 -105.30 62.11
N ILE A 283 -47.76 -104.64 61.60
CA ILE A 283 -49.13 -104.83 62.07
C ILE A 283 -49.63 -106.23 61.68
N HIS A 284 -49.49 -106.62 60.40
CA HIS A 284 -49.92 -107.94 59.94
C HIS A 284 -49.21 -109.10 60.66
N SER A 285 -47.89 -109.02 60.91
CA SER A 285 -47.20 -110.08 61.65
C SER A 285 -47.68 -110.20 63.10
N HIS A 286 -48.17 -109.10 63.69
CA HIS A 286 -48.76 -109.10 65.03
C HIS A 286 -50.17 -109.70 65.05
N GLU A 287 -50.93 -109.60 63.95
CA GLU A 287 -52.22 -110.28 63.76
C GLU A 287 -52.05 -111.79 63.55
N GLU A 288 -51.08 -112.22 62.74
CA GLU A 288 -50.74 -113.65 62.59
C GLU A 288 -50.33 -114.29 63.92
N LEU A 289 -49.51 -113.59 64.72
CA LEU A 289 -49.02 -114.10 66.00
C LEU A 289 -50.15 -114.21 67.05
N ALA A 290 -51.13 -113.31 67.01
CA ALA A 290 -52.37 -113.45 67.78
C ALA A 290 -53.21 -114.68 67.32
N HIS A 291 -53.24 -114.96 66.02
CA HIS A 291 -53.92 -116.12 65.44
C HIS A 291 -53.25 -117.44 65.88
N GLN A 292 -51.92 -117.49 65.95
CA GLN A 292 -51.16 -118.66 66.43
C GLN A 292 -51.36 -118.90 67.94
N LEU A 293 -51.38 -117.84 68.76
CA LEU A 293 -51.70 -117.94 70.19
C LEU A 293 -53.10 -118.54 70.42
N SER A 294 -54.08 -118.21 69.58
CA SER A 294 -55.43 -118.80 69.63
C SER A 294 -55.45 -120.32 69.35
N HIS A 295 -54.55 -120.82 68.50
CA HIS A 295 -54.35 -122.26 68.30
C HIS A 295 -53.73 -122.93 69.53
N PHE A 296 -52.68 -122.35 70.11
CA PHE A 296 -52.01 -122.88 71.30
C PHE A 296 -52.98 -122.99 72.50
N LYS A 297 -53.90 -122.03 72.63
CA LYS A 297 -55.01 -122.03 73.58
C LYS A 297 -55.87 -123.30 73.51
N THR A 298 -56.19 -123.75 72.31
CA THR A 298 -57.02 -124.95 72.09
C THR A 298 -56.29 -126.25 72.50
N VAL A 299 -54.96 -126.30 72.32
CA VAL A 299 -54.14 -127.47 72.68
C VAL A 299 -54.08 -127.67 74.20
N LEU A 300 -53.84 -126.60 74.97
CA LEU A 300 -53.70 -126.69 76.43
C LEU A 300 -54.97 -127.16 77.15
N ARG A 301 -56.16 -126.77 76.66
CA ARG A 301 -57.44 -127.30 77.18
C ARG A 301 -57.65 -128.78 76.86
N SER A 302 -57.01 -129.30 75.81
CA SER A 302 -57.06 -130.73 75.45
C SER A 302 -56.19 -131.59 76.37
N ILE A 303 -54.98 -131.14 76.70
CA ILE A 303 -54.04 -131.85 77.59
C ILE A 303 -54.64 -132.04 78.99
N ASN A 304 -55.25 -131.00 79.56
CA ASN A 304 -55.84 -131.03 80.90
C ASN A 304 -57.01 -132.04 81.03
N ASN A 305 -57.60 -132.46 79.90
CA ASN A 305 -58.70 -133.42 79.83
C ASN A 305 -58.23 -134.89 79.78
N LEU A 306 -56.93 -135.14 79.57
CA LEU A 306 -56.31 -136.47 79.71
C LEU A 306 -55.95 -136.77 81.16
N THR A 307 -55.30 -135.83 81.85
CA THR A 307 -54.77 -136.01 83.22
C THR A 307 -55.85 -136.43 84.22
N GLY A 308 -57.08 -135.91 84.06
CA GLY A 308 -58.21 -136.27 84.92
C GLY A 308 -58.72 -137.72 84.82
N LYS A 309 -58.27 -138.50 83.82
CA LYS A 309 -58.79 -139.87 83.56
C LYS A 309 -57.94 -141.01 84.10
N ILE A 310 -56.68 -140.77 84.46
CA ILE A 310 -55.73 -141.84 84.87
C ILE A 310 -55.80 -142.13 86.39
N ILE A 311 -56.35 -141.22 87.19
CA ILE A 311 -56.26 -141.21 88.66
C ILE A 311 -57.27 -142.17 89.39
N ARG A 312 -57.99 -143.06 88.69
CA ARG A 312 -59.08 -143.88 89.31
C ARG A 312 -59.17 -145.35 88.88
N ALA A 313 -58.21 -146.19 89.29
CA ALA A 313 -58.41 -147.63 89.47
C ALA A 313 -57.41 -148.18 90.51
N TYR A 314 -57.90 -148.95 91.50
CA TYR A 314 -57.15 -149.51 92.65
C TYR A 314 -56.43 -148.46 93.54
N GLU A 315 -57.00 -147.95 94.64
CA GLU A 315 -57.49 -148.57 95.90
C GLU A 315 -56.40 -149.07 96.87
N PRO A 316 -56.62 -149.06 98.22
CA PRO A 316 -57.80 -148.60 98.97
C PRO A 316 -57.50 -147.53 100.06
N GLY A 317 -58.53 -147.08 100.78
CA GLY A 317 -58.41 -146.78 102.23
C GLY A 317 -58.62 -145.34 102.72
N ILE A 318 -59.61 -145.20 103.63
CA ILE A 318 -59.73 -144.22 104.74
C ILE A 318 -59.79 -142.71 104.34
N SER A 319 -60.89 -141.94 104.48
CA SER A 319 -62.07 -141.89 105.39
C SER A 319 -61.92 -141.08 106.69
N VAL A 320 -62.08 -139.75 106.58
CA VAL A 320 -62.77 -138.88 107.56
C VAL A 320 -63.63 -137.92 106.71
N GLN A 321 -64.95 -138.00 106.60
CA GLN A 321 -66.06 -138.01 107.58
C GLN A 321 -66.29 -136.71 108.37
N LEU A 322 -67.05 -135.79 107.77
CA LEU A 322 -68.24 -135.17 108.39
C LEU A 322 -69.15 -134.63 107.24
N LEU A 323 -70.43 -134.96 107.04
CA LEU A 323 -71.57 -135.49 107.83
C LEU A 323 -72.57 -134.42 108.33
N THR A 324 -73.23 -133.74 107.38
CA THR A 324 -74.60 -133.20 107.52
C THR A 324 -75.21 -133.06 106.10
N THR A 325 -75.61 -134.15 105.44
CA THR A 325 -76.93 -134.82 105.58
C THR A 325 -78.05 -133.88 105.08
N LYS A 326 -78.45 -133.93 103.80
CA LYS A 326 -79.26 -134.96 103.09
C LYS A 326 -80.75 -134.95 103.46
N ILE A 327 -81.58 -135.24 102.45
CA ILE A 327 -83.05 -135.42 102.46
C ILE A 327 -83.85 -134.11 102.51
N GLN A 328 -84.15 -133.58 101.32
CA GLN A 328 -85.53 -133.26 100.93
C GLN A 328 -85.61 -133.20 99.40
N ASN A 329 -86.39 -134.10 98.81
CA ASN A 329 -86.67 -134.17 97.37
C ASN A 329 -88.03 -133.51 97.09
N MET A 330 -88.20 -132.93 95.90
CA MET A 330 -89.36 -132.09 95.49
C MET A 330 -89.38 -130.72 96.23
N PRO A 331 -89.92 -129.63 95.63
CA PRO A 331 -90.86 -129.56 94.50
C PRO A 331 -90.23 -129.43 93.09
N ASP A 332 -91.08 -129.65 92.09
CA ASP A 332 -90.87 -129.43 90.65
C ASP A 332 -92.17 -128.85 90.05
N ARG A 333 -92.07 -128.17 88.89
CA ARG A 333 -93.20 -127.71 88.03
C ARG A 333 -94.15 -126.66 88.65
N THR A 334 -94.94 -125.90 87.87
CA THR A 334 -95.26 -126.01 86.43
C THR A 334 -95.43 -124.62 85.77
N LEU A 335 -95.65 -124.62 84.45
CA LEU A 335 -96.53 -123.70 83.68
C LEU A 335 -97.39 -122.76 84.57
N GLY A 336 -97.42 -121.44 84.37
CA GLY A 336 -97.25 -120.70 83.11
C GLY A 336 -98.61 -120.41 82.46
N MET A 337 -98.63 -119.75 81.30
CA MET A 337 -99.84 -119.38 80.53
C MET A 337 -100.71 -118.29 81.21
N ARG A 338 -101.39 -117.39 80.49
CA ARG A 338 -101.33 -116.97 79.06
C ARG A 338 -101.48 -115.43 79.11
N SER A 339 -100.68 -114.65 78.38
CA SER A 339 -100.70 -114.48 76.91
C SER A 339 -102.01 -113.86 76.41
N ILE A 340 -102.02 -113.44 75.14
CA ILE A 340 -103.12 -112.82 74.40
C ILE A 340 -103.57 -111.46 75.01
N ILE A 341 -103.88 -110.41 74.25
CA ILE A 341 -103.98 -110.22 72.79
C ILE A 341 -103.28 -108.89 72.43
N ALA A 342 -103.36 -108.56 71.15
CA ALA A 342 -103.42 -107.19 70.62
C ALA A 342 -102.07 -106.47 70.51
N GLN A 343 -101.66 -106.05 69.31
CA GLN A 343 -102.36 -105.16 68.34
C GLN A 343 -102.42 -103.72 68.88
N LEU A 344 -101.99 -102.70 68.13
CA LEU A 344 -101.44 -102.68 66.76
C LEU A 344 -100.51 -101.48 66.57
N ALA A 345 -99.52 -101.65 65.68
CA ALA A 345 -99.03 -100.77 64.60
C ALA A 345 -98.93 -99.24 64.82
N SER A 346 -98.00 -98.51 64.19
CA SER A 346 -97.20 -98.75 62.95
C SER A 346 -95.86 -97.96 63.04
N ASP A 347 -94.77 -98.26 62.30
CA ASP A 347 -94.48 -99.33 61.35
C ASP A 347 -92.96 -99.62 61.22
N THR A 348 -92.62 -100.66 60.46
CA THR A 348 -91.31 -101.26 60.12
C THR A 348 -90.15 -100.32 59.68
N GLY A 349 -88.85 -100.68 59.77
CA GLY A 349 -88.20 -101.90 60.31
C GLY A 349 -86.89 -102.30 59.57
N THR A 350 -85.94 -103.02 60.21
CA THR A 350 -84.73 -103.65 59.56
C THR A 350 -83.98 -104.62 60.49
N LEU A 351 -83.49 -105.78 59.99
CA LEU A 351 -82.62 -106.81 60.64
C LEU A 351 -82.12 -107.83 59.56
N PRO A 352 -81.16 -108.79 59.77
CA PRO A 352 -80.87 -109.60 60.98
C PRO A 352 -79.37 -109.69 61.43
N ILE A 353 -78.93 -110.81 62.05
CA ILE A 353 -77.72 -110.99 62.90
C ILE A 353 -76.99 -112.34 62.60
N SER A 354 -75.72 -112.52 63.03
CA SER A 354 -74.96 -113.80 63.04
C SER A 354 -73.90 -113.87 64.17
N THR A 355 -73.26 -115.04 64.43
CA THR A 355 -72.75 -115.39 65.78
C THR A 355 -71.52 -116.35 65.90
N CYS A 356 -70.59 -116.04 66.84
CA CYS A 356 -69.83 -116.97 67.75
C CYS A 356 -68.59 -117.79 67.27
N SER A 357 -67.63 -118.30 68.12
CA SER A 357 -67.09 -117.93 69.48
C SER A 357 -65.92 -118.86 70.01
N ARG A 358 -65.01 -118.34 70.89
CA ARG A 358 -64.21 -119.01 72.01
C ARG A 358 -62.99 -119.96 71.69
N PRO A 359 -62.10 -120.41 72.65
CA PRO A 359 -61.59 -119.86 73.96
C PRO A 359 -60.11 -120.15 74.45
N GLU A 360 -59.64 -119.45 75.54
CA GLU A 360 -58.47 -119.51 76.53
C GLU A 360 -57.42 -120.72 76.53
N LEU A 361 -56.16 -120.87 77.04
CA LEU A 361 -55.10 -120.27 77.95
C LEU A 361 -53.63 -120.71 77.51
N ASP A 362 -52.52 -120.57 78.29
CA ASP A 362 -51.44 -119.51 78.29
C ASP A 362 -50.05 -120.02 78.88
N TYR A 363 -48.94 -119.20 78.89
CA TYR A 363 -47.69 -119.20 79.77
C TYR A 363 -46.25 -119.80 79.41
N VAL A 364 -45.15 -119.12 79.89
CA VAL A 364 -43.73 -119.55 80.30
C VAL A 364 -42.42 -119.10 79.54
N GLN A 365 -41.72 -118.09 80.13
CA GLN A 365 -40.26 -117.88 80.46
C GLN A 365 -39.01 -117.81 79.50
N HIS A 366 -38.13 -116.86 79.89
CA HIS A 366 -36.64 -116.80 79.95
C HIS A 366 -35.74 -116.63 78.69
N GLY A 367 -34.82 -115.65 78.75
CA GLY A 367 -33.64 -115.56 77.87
C GLY A 367 -33.05 -114.14 77.66
N ALA A 368 -32.18 -113.68 78.56
CA ALA A 368 -31.27 -112.54 78.34
C ALA A 368 -29.84 -113.03 78.68
N PRO A 369 -28.73 -112.47 78.14
CA PRO A 369 -28.31 -111.11 78.52
C PRO A 369 -27.46 -110.30 77.48
N ILE A 370 -27.21 -109.02 77.81
CA ILE A 370 -25.94 -108.24 77.68
C ILE A 370 -25.13 -108.28 76.35
N ALA A 371 -24.55 -107.21 75.79
CA ALA A 371 -24.62 -105.74 75.86
C ALA A 371 -23.61 -105.20 74.77
N VAL A 372 -23.08 -103.96 74.66
CA VAL A 372 -23.17 -102.70 75.42
C VAL A 372 -22.81 -101.49 74.50
N SER A 373 -23.19 -100.28 74.93
CA SER A 373 -22.70 -98.93 74.53
C SER A 373 -21.17 -98.78 74.38
N ALA A 374 -20.58 -97.68 73.90
CA ALA A 374 -20.95 -96.55 73.01
C ALA A 374 -19.69 -95.64 72.90
N SER A 375 -19.71 -94.59 72.08
CA SER A 375 -19.46 -93.20 72.53
C SER A 375 -19.46 -92.23 71.35
N GLU A 376 -20.03 -91.05 71.56
CA GLU A 376 -19.74 -89.85 70.76
C GLU A 376 -18.36 -89.30 71.14
N PHE A 377 -17.75 -88.47 70.29
CA PHE A 377 -17.14 -87.20 70.75
C PHE A 377 -16.94 -86.24 69.56
N SER A 378 -17.13 -84.94 69.80
CA SER A 378 -16.87 -83.86 68.84
C SER A 378 -15.60 -83.08 69.24
N LEU A 379 -14.98 -82.34 68.30
CA LEU A 379 -14.57 -80.91 68.42
C LEU A 379 -13.30 -80.48 67.63
N LEU A 380 -13.35 -79.23 67.14
CA LEU A 380 -12.28 -78.20 67.03
C LEU A 380 -11.05 -78.33 66.09
N THR A 381 -11.14 -77.57 64.99
CA THR A 381 -10.34 -76.33 64.71
C THR A 381 -8.81 -76.34 64.58
N LYS A 382 -8.33 -76.00 63.37
CA LYS A 382 -7.36 -74.92 63.00
C LYS A 382 -7.31 -74.83 61.45
N MET A 383 -7.41 -73.70 60.76
CA MET A 383 -6.66 -72.41 60.80
C MET A 383 -5.17 -72.50 60.45
N ALA A 384 -4.83 -72.11 59.21
CA ALA A 384 -3.57 -71.48 58.82
C ALA A 384 -3.74 -70.75 57.46
N SER A 385 -3.16 -69.56 57.29
CA SER A 385 -3.22 -68.79 56.04
C SER A 385 -2.02 -67.83 55.91
N THR A 386 -1.15 -68.08 54.92
CA THR A 386 -0.05 -67.22 54.45
C THR A 386 0.20 -67.60 52.98
N GLN A 387 0.15 -66.73 51.96
CA GLN A 387 0.73 -65.39 51.75
C GLN A 387 2.23 -65.42 51.41
N THR A 388 2.57 -65.25 50.13
CA THR A 388 3.86 -64.76 49.61
C THR A 388 3.72 -64.26 48.17
N ASP A 389 3.69 -62.93 48.02
CA ASP A 389 4.38 -62.19 46.94
C ASP A 389 5.92 -62.23 47.20
N PRO A 390 6.84 -61.72 46.32
CA PRO A 390 6.62 -60.75 45.22
C PRO A 390 7.42 -60.96 43.90
N ASN A 391 7.15 -60.06 42.94
CA ASN A 391 8.05 -59.52 41.90
C ASN A 391 8.93 -60.46 41.06
N ALA A 392 8.59 -60.54 39.76
CA ALA A 392 9.54 -60.55 38.64
C ALA A 392 8.95 -59.69 37.50
#